data_AF-A0A933G852-F1
#
_entry.id   AF-A0A933G852-F1
#
_cell.length_a   1.000
_cell.length_b   1.000
_cell.length_c   1.000
_cell.angle_alpha   90.00
_cell.angle_beta   90.00
_cell.angle_gamma   90.00
#
_symmetry.space_group_name_H-M   'P 1'
#
loop_
_entity.id
_entity.type
_entity.pdbx_description
1 polymer ?
#
loop_
_entity_poly.entity_id
_entity_poly.type
_entity_poly.pdbx_seq_one_letter_code
_entity_poly.pdbx_strand_id
1 'polypeptide(L)'
;MMAEFRRLIIASGVMCHYIDMADLYACFDRRITSYNFLRFSERQWRWLNNDLQYLNRLRITDYRRLHVAAGFEICQEVNNPGSLDKLATVPLAPEFRHYPRAELAVRNAWIVSRPTARP
;
A
#
# COMPACT_ATOMS: atom_id res chain seq x y z
N MET A 1 -12.33 3.39 -5.17
CA MET A 1 -11.48 2.80 -6.23
C MET A 1 -11.86 1.35 -6.52
N MET A 2 -11.62 0.37 -5.64
CA MET A 2 -11.88 -1.06 -5.96
C MET A 2 -13.33 -1.39 -6.35
N ALA A 3 -14.32 -0.76 -5.71
CA ALA A 3 -15.73 -0.93 -6.08
C ALA A 3 -16.03 -0.50 -7.53
N GLU A 4 -15.31 0.50 -8.04
CA GLU A 4 -15.49 0.96 -9.42
C GLU A 4 -14.88 -0.03 -10.41
N PHE A 5 -13.73 -0.63 -10.09
CA PHE A 5 -13.22 -1.74 -10.87
C PHE A 5 -14.19 -2.92 -10.90
N ARG A 6 -14.84 -3.22 -9.76
CA ARG A 6 -15.86 -4.28 -9.69
C ARG A 6 -17.07 -4.00 -10.60
N ARG A 7 -17.44 -2.72 -10.77
CA ARG A 7 -18.51 -2.29 -11.67
C ARG A 7 -18.14 -2.45 -13.14
N LEU A 8 -16.87 -2.22 -13.49
CA LEU A 8 -16.40 -2.17 -14.88
C LEU A 8 -15.91 -3.52 -15.42
N ILE A 9 -15.39 -4.39 -14.56
CA ILE A 9 -14.75 -5.64 -14.99
C ILE A 9 -15.79 -6.69 -15.45
N ILE A 10 -15.49 -7.36 -16.57
CA ILE A 10 -16.26 -8.53 -17.04
C ILE A 10 -15.95 -9.78 -16.22
N ALA A 11 -16.80 -10.80 -16.30
CA ALA A 11 -16.66 -12.02 -15.50
C ALA A 11 -15.31 -12.75 -15.70
N SER A 12 -14.76 -12.74 -16.91
CA SER A 12 -13.46 -13.34 -17.24
C SER A 12 -12.29 -12.35 -17.18
N GLY A 13 -12.53 -11.14 -16.68
CA GLY A 13 -11.54 -10.07 -16.64
C GLY A 13 -10.47 -10.32 -15.58
N VAL A 14 -9.30 -9.71 -15.80
CA VAL A 14 -8.17 -9.73 -14.86
C VAL A 14 -7.71 -8.29 -14.63
N MET A 15 -7.36 -7.97 -13.40
CA MET A 15 -6.68 -6.73 -13.05
C MET A 15 -5.24 -7.03 -12.66
N CYS A 16 -4.33 -6.17 -13.08
CA CYS A 16 -2.91 -6.23 -12.73
C CYS A 16 -2.50 -4.85 -12.21
N HIS A 17 -2.00 -4.81 -10.97
CA HIS A 17 -1.58 -3.58 -10.30
C HIS A 17 -0.12 -3.71 -9.89
N TYR A 18 0.71 -2.75 -10.32
CA TYR A 18 1.99 -2.47 -9.69
C TYR A 18 1.80 -1.31 -8.72
N ILE A 19 2.05 -1.56 -7.44
CA ILE A 19 1.73 -0.63 -6.35
C ILE A 19 3.04 -0.25 -5.67
N ASP A 20 3.40 1.03 -5.75
CA ASP A 20 4.51 1.59 -4.98
C ASP A 20 3.99 2.09 -3.63
N MET A 21 4.67 1.68 -2.57
CA MET A 21 4.34 1.92 -1.17
C MET A 21 5.52 2.59 -0.44
N ALA A 22 6.47 3.16 -1.19
CA ALA A 22 7.62 3.90 -0.70
C ALA A 22 7.40 5.41 -0.68
N ASP A 23 8.03 6.08 0.28
CA ASP A 23 8.16 7.55 0.28
C ASP A 23 9.02 8.01 -0.91
N LEU A 24 8.42 8.70 -1.87
CA LEU A 24 9.11 9.20 -3.06
C LEU A 24 10.16 10.27 -2.72
N TYR A 25 10.02 11.00 -1.60
CA TYR A 25 11.03 11.98 -1.19
C TYR A 25 12.36 11.33 -0.83
N ALA A 26 12.37 10.05 -0.43
CA ALA A 26 13.59 9.31 -0.14
C ALA A 26 14.46 9.03 -1.38
N CYS A 27 13.90 9.17 -2.59
CA CYS A 27 14.67 9.14 -3.83
C CYS A 27 15.57 10.38 -3.99
N PHE A 28 15.19 11.50 -3.37
CA PHE A 28 15.88 12.79 -3.51
C PHE A 28 16.65 13.18 -2.24
N ASP A 29 16.10 12.90 -1.05
CA ASP A 29 16.73 13.18 0.23
C ASP A 29 17.25 11.90 0.90
N ARG A 30 18.57 11.71 0.85
CA ARG A 30 19.23 10.51 1.42
C ARG A 30 19.22 10.48 2.96
N ARG A 31 18.77 11.55 3.63
CA ARG A 31 18.66 11.61 5.09
C ARG A 31 17.40 10.91 5.61
N ILE A 32 16.43 10.64 4.74
CA ILE A 32 15.19 9.95 5.08
C ILE A 32 15.13 8.57 4.44
N THR A 33 14.33 7.68 5.01
CA THR A 33 14.09 6.34 4.46
C THR A 33 12.81 6.32 3.63
N SER A 34 12.62 5.26 2.83
CA SER A 34 11.37 5.01 2.10
C SER A 34 10.13 4.83 2.99
N TYR A 35 10.30 4.87 4.31
CA TYR A 35 9.26 4.70 5.32
C TYR A 35 8.99 5.99 6.09
N ASN A 36 9.59 7.11 5.69
CA ASN A 36 9.56 8.35 6.44
C ASN A 36 8.13 8.82 6.77
N PHE A 37 7.20 8.75 5.82
CA PHE A 37 5.80 9.10 6.06
C PHE A 37 5.10 8.32 7.19
N LEU A 38 5.57 7.12 7.55
CA LEU A 38 5.00 6.28 8.61
C LEU A 38 5.23 6.84 10.03
N ARG A 39 6.07 7.87 10.15
CA ARG A 39 6.34 8.52 11.44
C ARG A 39 5.29 9.53 11.87
N PHE A 40 4.55 10.07 10.90
CA PHE A 40 3.63 11.17 11.13
C PHE A 40 2.27 10.62 11.54
N SER A 41 1.66 11.22 12.55
CA SER A 41 0.25 10.95 12.87
C SER A 41 -0.67 11.40 11.73
N GLU A 42 -1.88 10.85 11.63
CA GLU A 42 -2.93 11.32 10.71
C GLU A 42 -3.07 12.86 10.71
N ARG A 43 -3.06 13.49 11.89
CA ARG A 43 -3.19 14.95 12.02
C ARG A 43 -2.02 15.68 11.35
N GLN A 44 -0.79 15.22 11.55
CA GLN A 44 0.39 15.80 10.90
C GLN A 44 0.39 15.52 9.40
N TRP A 45 0.00 14.30 9.01
CA TRP A 45 -0.02 13.87 7.62
C TRP A 45 -0.94 14.74 6.76
N ARG A 46 -2.11 15.15 7.26
CA ARG A 46 -3.00 16.07 6.54
C ARG A 46 -2.36 17.40 6.13
N TRP A 47 -1.35 17.87 6.85
CA TRP A 47 -0.62 19.10 6.50
C TRP A 47 0.56 18.85 5.56
N LEU A 48 1.15 17.66 5.62
CA LEU A 48 2.32 17.28 4.82
C LEU A 48 1.95 16.70 3.45
N ASN A 49 0.82 15.99 3.40
CA ASN A 49 0.32 15.33 2.20
C ASN A 49 -0.39 16.35 1.32
N ASN A 50 0.30 16.80 0.28
CA ASN A 50 -0.19 17.81 -0.65
C ASN A 50 -0.84 17.17 -1.87
N ASP A 51 -1.62 17.96 -2.61
CA ASP A 51 -2.36 17.47 -3.78
C ASP A 51 -1.48 17.20 -5.01
N LEU A 52 -0.26 17.76 -5.07
CA LEU A 52 0.66 17.56 -6.19
C LEU A 52 1.33 16.18 -6.14
N GLN A 53 1.69 15.72 -4.95
CA GLN A 53 2.31 14.43 -4.70
C GLN A 53 1.56 13.68 -3.61
N TYR A 54 0.25 13.48 -3.83
CA TYR A 54 -0.58 12.75 -2.90
C TYR A 54 -0.03 11.34 -2.69
N LEU A 55 0.28 11.03 -1.43
CA LEU A 55 0.73 9.72 -1.01
C LEU A 55 -0.30 9.13 -0.03
N ASN A 56 -1.02 8.11 -0.48
CA ASN A 56 -1.80 7.28 0.43
C ASN A 56 -0.86 6.46 1.32
N ARG A 57 -1.32 6.07 2.51
CA ARG A 57 -0.51 5.36 3.50
C ARG A 57 -0.90 3.90 3.68
N LEU A 58 -1.63 3.35 2.71
CA LEU A 58 -2.05 1.95 2.72
C LEU A 58 -0.83 1.04 2.63
N ARG A 59 -0.91 -0.09 3.30
CA ARG A 59 0.10 -1.16 3.26
C ARG A 59 -0.42 -2.36 2.51
N ILE A 60 0.45 -3.32 2.22
CA ILE A 60 0.08 -4.52 1.48
C ILE A 60 -1.12 -5.26 2.11
N THR A 61 -1.19 -5.28 3.43
CA THR A 61 -2.32 -5.84 4.19
C THR A 61 -3.64 -5.18 3.83
N ASP A 62 -3.65 -3.85 3.66
CA ASP A 62 -4.84 -3.10 3.30
C ASP A 62 -5.25 -3.38 1.87
N TYR A 63 -4.29 -3.44 0.94
CA TYR A 63 -4.58 -3.80 -0.44
C TYR A 63 -5.19 -5.19 -0.57
N ARG A 64 -4.70 -6.18 0.20
CA ARG A 64 -5.31 -7.52 0.26
C ARG A 64 -6.76 -7.45 0.72
N ARG A 65 -7.02 -6.72 1.82
CA ARG A 65 -8.38 -6.52 2.35
C ARG A 65 -9.30 -5.82 1.35
N LEU A 66 -8.80 -4.79 0.66
CA LEU A 66 -9.57 -4.02 -0.32
C LEU A 66 -9.98 -4.87 -1.53
N HIS A 67 -9.12 -5.79 -2.00
CA HIS A 67 -9.48 -6.72 -3.07
C HIS A 67 -10.59 -7.67 -2.63
N VAL A 68 -10.40 -8.34 -1.48
CA VAL A 68 -11.40 -9.29 -0.95
C VAL A 68 -12.73 -8.60 -0.70
N ALA A 69 -12.72 -7.44 -0.04
CA ALA A 69 -13.93 -6.69 0.28
C ALA A 69 -14.70 -6.21 -0.97
N ALA A 70 -14.02 -6.03 -2.10
CA ALA A 70 -14.63 -5.64 -3.37
C ALA A 70 -15.07 -6.83 -4.24
N GLY A 71 -14.96 -8.06 -3.73
CA GLY A 71 -15.35 -9.27 -4.46
C GLY A 71 -14.32 -9.68 -5.52
N PHE A 72 -13.04 -9.60 -5.17
CA PHE A 72 -11.93 -10.10 -5.97
C PHE A 72 -11.15 -11.19 -5.24
N GLU A 73 -10.70 -12.17 -6.02
CA GLU A 73 -9.73 -13.16 -5.61
C GLU A 73 -8.35 -12.73 -6.11
N ILE A 74 -7.34 -12.71 -5.23
CA ILE A 74 -5.95 -12.46 -5.62
C ILE A 74 -5.37 -13.78 -6.13
N CYS A 75 -5.08 -13.84 -7.43
CA CYS A 75 -4.49 -15.02 -8.07
C CYS A 75 -2.97 -15.05 -7.93
N GLN A 76 -2.34 -13.87 -7.87
CA GLN A 76 -0.90 -13.73 -7.74
C GLN A 76 -0.57 -12.47 -6.95
N GLU A 77 0.36 -12.60 -6.01
CA GLU A 77 0.95 -11.49 -5.28
C GLU A 77 2.47 -11.66 -5.24
N VAL A 78 3.21 -10.66 -5.73
CA VAL A 78 4.67 -10.63 -5.67
C VAL A 78 5.09 -9.38 -4.92
N ASN A 79 5.57 -9.56 -3.69
CA ASN A 79 6.03 -8.46 -2.85
C ASN A 79 7.53 -8.28 -2.99
N ASN A 80 7.95 -7.01 -3.08
CA ASN A 80 9.34 -6.64 -2.91
C ASN A 80 9.56 -6.14 -1.47
N PRO A 81 10.13 -6.97 -0.58
CA PRO A 81 10.38 -6.57 0.80
C PRO A 81 11.42 -5.46 0.84
N GLY A 82 11.21 -4.47 1.70
CA GLY A 82 12.21 -3.47 2.00
C GLY A 82 13.04 -3.82 3.24
N SER A 83 14.01 -2.96 3.56
CA SER A 83 14.89 -3.14 4.72
C SER A 83 14.11 -2.96 6.03
N LEU A 84 14.13 -3.99 6.87
CA LEU A 84 13.57 -3.93 8.23
C LEU A 84 14.39 -3.05 9.17
N ASP A 85 15.70 -2.96 8.95
CA ASP A 85 16.60 -2.11 9.74
C ASP A 85 16.27 -0.64 9.51
N LYS A 86 16.09 -0.23 8.25
CA LYS A 86 15.64 1.13 7.91
C LYS A 86 14.23 1.44 8.43
N LEU A 87 13.38 0.43 8.59
CA LEU A 87 12.06 0.61 9.21
C LEU A 87 12.20 0.76 10.74
N ALA A 88 13.15 0.08 11.37
CA ALA A 88 13.40 0.16 12.81
C ALA A 88 13.91 1.54 13.24
N THR A 89 14.59 2.29 12.36
CA THR A 89 15.02 3.66 12.65
C THR A 89 13.88 4.68 12.59
N VAL A 90 12.68 4.29 12.11
CA VAL A 90 11.55 5.21 11.97
C VAL A 90 10.67 5.14 13.23
N PRO A 91 10.41 6.28 13.90
CA PRO A 91 9.50 6.31 15.04
C PRO A 91 8.05 6.20 14.55
N LEU A 92 7.52 4.98 14.48
CA LEU A 92 6.19 4.71 13.93
C LEU A 92 5.08 5.42 14.71
N ALA A 93 4.21 6.10 13.96
CA ALA A 93 2.96 6.64 14.49
C ALA A 93 2.07 5.48 15.01
N PRO A 94 1.25 5.72 16.06
CA PRO A 94 0.45 4.65 16.69
C PRO A 94 -0.40 3.84 15.73
N GLU A 95 -0.97 4.49 14.71
CA GLU A 95 -1.81 3.84 13.71
C GLU A 95 -1.10 2.77 12.88
N PHE A 96 0.23 2.74 12.81
CA PHE A 96 0.97 1.72 12.04
C PHE A 96 1.50 0.57 12.88
N ARG A 97 1.38 0.64 14.20
CA ARG A 97 1.99 -0.35 15.10
C ARG A 97 1.28 -1.71 15.08
N HIS A 98 0.06 -1.76 14.55
CA HIS A 98 -0.72 -2.98 14.43
C HIS A 98 -0.34 -3.83 13.22
N TYR A 99 0.41 -3.28 12.25
CA TYR A 99 0.87 -4.05 11.10
C TYR A 99 2.03 -4.97 11.50
N PRO A 100 2.07 -6.21 10.97
CA PRO A 100 3.27 -7.02 11.02
C PRO A 100 4.44 -6.26 10.37
N ARG A 101 5.62 -6.25 11.00
CA ARG A 101 6.77 -5.46 10.51
C ARG A 101 7.18 -5.81 9.08
N ALA A 102 7.11 -7.10 8.71
CA ALA A 102 7.42 -7.56 7.37
C ALA A 102 6.46 -6.98 6.32
N GLU A 103 5.16 -6.91 6.62
CA GLU A 103 4.15 -6.33 5.74
C GLU A 103 4.27 -4.80 5.67
N LEU A 104 4.55 -4.17 6.81
CA LEU A 104 4.81 -2.74 6.88
C LEU A 104 6.06 -2.36 6.06
N ALA A 105 7.05 -3.24 5.93
CA ALA A 105 8.29 -3.00 5.19
C ALA A 105 8.19 -3.23 3.66
N VAL A 106 7.09 -3.79 3.14
CA VAL A 106 6.97 -4.02 1.69
C VAL A 106 7.05 -2.68 0.94
N ARG A 107 7.98 -2.57 -0.01
CA ARG A 107 8.19 -1.32 -0.76
C ARG A 107 7.29 -1.20 -1.95
N ASN A 108 7.10 -2.29 -2.67
CA ASN A 108 6.15 -2.36 -3.77
C ASN A 108 5.64 -3.78 -3.93
N ALA A 109 4.54 -3.92 -4.65
CA ALA A 109 3.92 -5.19 -4.91
C ALA A 109 3.32 -5.25 -6.31
N TRP A 110 3.38 -6.42 -6.92
CA TRP A 110 2.51 -6.79 -8.02
C TRP A 110 1.35 -7.60 -7.48
N ILE A 111 0.11 -7.17 -7.78
CA ILE A 111 -1.10 -7.89 -7.44
C ILE A 111 -1.88 -8.17 -8.73
N VAL A 112 -2.19 -9.44 -8.97
CA VAL A 112 -3.08 -9.87 -10.04
C VAL A 112 -4.32 -10.47 -9.41
N SER A 113 -5.49 -10.01 -9.83
CA SER A 113 -6.77 -10.46 -9.29
C SER A 113 -7.84 -10.63 -10.36
N ARG A 114 -8.83 -11.47 -10.06
CA ARG A 114 -10.01 -11.70 -10.89
C ARG A 114 -11.28 -11.51 -10.05
N PRO A 115 -12.41 -11.10 -10.66
CA PRO A 115 -13.65 -10.99 -9.92
C PRO A 115 -14.07 -12.36 -9.41
N THR A 116 -14.55 -12.44 -8.17
CA THR A 116 -15.23 -13.64 -7.70
C THR A 116 -16.56 -13.78 -8.44
N ALA A 117 -17.06 -15.02 -8.56
CA ALA A 117 -18.42 -15.25 -9.01
C ALA A 117 -19.38 -14.38 -8.18
N ARG A 118 -20.37 -13.75 -8.83
CA ARG A 118 -21.44 -13.09 -8.07
C ARG A 118 -22.24 -14.22 -7.38
N PRO A 119 -22.57 -14.06 -6.09
CA PRO A 119 -23.51 -14.97 -5.44
C PRO A 119 -24.86 -14.97 -6.16
#